data_AF-A0A9P7JSF1-F1
#
_entry.id   AF-A0A9P7JSF1-F1
#
_cell.length_a   1.000
_cell.length_b   1.000
_cell.length_c   1.000
_cell.angle_alpha   90.00
_cell.angle_beta   90.00
_cell.angle_gamma   90.00
#
_symmetry.space_group_name_H-M   'P 1'
#
loop_
_entity.id
_entity.type
_entity.pdbx_description
1 polymer ?
#
loop_
_entity_poly.entity_id
_entity_poly.type
_entity_poly.pdbx_seq_one_letter_code
_entity_poly.pdbx_strand_id
1 'polypeptide(L)'
;MDYALCEASRHNMEGITRAVTFYDINCQYNKHFRVWVDRGRFLEMAPQLTIIPGIGLWHVHGHQDSCYVRYASNFIEGIGRIDGEIMETLWAQLNLISPAAQGMSSPHQKECLDYQMNDSNFCKMIRMKRTLCWKYKLARNGISESGKAFDRLDEAAPAHLKTEWLARERIAQSSRLNDPSAEPLQ
;
A
#
# COMPACT_ATOMS: atom_id res chain seq x y z
N MET A 1 -3.11 2.14 -15.60
CA MET A 1 -3.14 1.57 -14.24
C MET A 1 -4.10 0.41 -14.15
N ASP A 2 -5.36 0.60 -14.55
CA ASP A 2 -6.44 -0.38 -14.40
C ASP A 2 -6.10 -1.76 -14.94
N TYR A 3 -5.62 -1.83 -16.19
CA TYR A 3 -5.19 -3.07 -16.82
C TYR A 3 -4.11 -3.79 -15.99
N ALA A 4 -3.05 -3.08 -15.61
CA ALA A 4 -1.95 -3.67 -14.83
C ALA A 4 -2.42 -4.19 -13.47
N LEU A 5 -3.30 -3.46 -12.79
CA LEU A 5 -3.89 -3.90 -11.52
C LEU A 5 -4.80 -5.12 -11.70
N CYS A 6 -5.61 -5.15 -12.76
CA CYS A 6 -6.45 -6.31 -13.11
C CYS A 6 -5.61 -7.55 -13.38
N GLU A 7 -4.57 -7.44 -14.22
CA GLU A 7 -3.66 -8.56 -14.50
C GLU A 7 -2.94 -9.03 -13.23
N ALA A 8 -2.41 -8.11 -12.42
CA ALA A 8 -1.77 -8.45 -11.16
C ALA A 8 -2.74 -9.13 -10.18
N SER A 9 -4.01 -8.73 -10.16
CA SER A 9 -5.03 -9.34 -9.29
C SER A 9 -5.34 -10.80 -9.61
N ARG A 10 -5.00 -11.26 -10.83
CA ARG A 10 -5.28 -12.61 -11.31
C ARG A 10 -4.04 -13.50 -11.36
N HIS A 11 -2.85 -12.91 -11.38
CA HIS A 11 -1.61 -13.65 -11.54
C HIS A 11 -1.08 -14.23 -10.21
N ASN A 12 -1.09 -15.56 -10.06
CA ASN A 12 -0.57 -16.28 -8.88
C ASN A 12 -1.23 -15.84 -7.55
N MET A 13 -2.53 -15.56 -7.58
CA MET A 13 -3.31 -15.07 -6.43
C MET A 13 -4.14 -16.15 -5.72
N GLU A 14 -3.85 -17.44 -5.96
CA GLU A 14 -4.55 -18.55 -5.30
C GLU A 14 -4.43 -18.45 -3.77
N GLY A 15 -5.58 -18.49 -3.08
CA GLY A 15 -5.65 -18.34 -1.62
C GLY A 15 -5.51 -16.91 -1.09
N ILE A 16 -5.26 -15.91 -1.96
CA ILE A 16 -5.14 -14.50 -1.55
C ILE A 16 -6.49 -13.80 -1.70
N THR A 17 -7.09 -13.40 -0.58
CA THR A 17 -8.41 -12.75 -0.54
C THR A 17 -8.36 -11.24 -0.28
N ARG A 18 -7.20 -10.73 0.15
CA ARG A 18 -6.98 -9.30 0.44
C ARG A 18 -5.68 -8.84 -0.18
N ALA A 19 -5.72 -7.71 -0.89
CA ALA A 19 -4.54 -7.01 -1.36
C ALA A 19 -4.64 -5.52 -1.02
N VAL A 20 -3.51 -4.91 -0.68
CA VAL A 20 -3.43 -3.47 -0.44
C VAL A 20 -2.72 -2.83 -1.61
N THR A 21 -3.32 -1.80 -2.19
CA THR A 21 -2.74 -1.03 -3.28
C THR A 21 -2.27 0.31 -2.74
N PHE A 22 -1.04 0.71 -3.04
CA PHE A 22 -0.56 2.06 -2.76
C PHE A 22 -0.53 2.87 -4.04
N TYR A 23 -1.18 4.03 -3.99
CA TYR A 23 -1.15 5.01 -5.06
C TYR A 23 -1.50 6.38 -4.49
N ASP A 24 -0.79 7.43 -4.90
CA ASP A 24 -0.87 8.75 -4.26
C ASP A 24 -2.29 9.29 -4.28
N ILE A 25 -2.99 9.10 -5.39
CA ILE A 25 -4.36 9.56 -5.58
C ILE A 25 -5.41 8.46 -5.35
N ASN A 26 -5.11 7.44 -4.54
CA ASN A 26 -6.07 6.36 -4.29
C ASN A 26 -7.42 6.84 -3.73
N CYS A 27 -7.44 7.98 -3.02
CA CYS A 27 -8.66 8.62 -2.56
C CYS A 27 -9.58 9.14 -3.68
N GLN A 28 -9.08 9.27 -4.90
CA GLN A 28 -9.83 9.63 -6.11
C GLN A 28 -9.95 8.43 -7.04
N TYR A 29 -8.83 7.76 -7.34
CA TYR A 29 -8.75 6.62 -8.24
C TYR A 29 -9.66 5.46 -7.81
N ASN A 30 -9.57 5.02 -6.54
CA ASN A 30 -10.28 3.84 -6.08
C ASN A 30 -11.81 4.02 -6.08
N LYS A 31 -12.31 5.26 -6.00
CA LYS A 31 -13.76 5.57 -6.07
C LYS A 31 -14.37 5.17 -7.41
N HIS A 32 -13.60 5.28 -8.48
CA HIS A 32 -14.07 5.00 -9.84
C HIS A 32 -13.56 3.69 -10.40
N PHE A 33 -12.50 3.12 -9.80
CA PHE A 33 -11.85 1.91 -10.27
C PHE A 33 -12.84 0.77 -10.56
N ARG A 34 -13.75 0.47 -9.63
CA ARG A 34 -14.73 -0.62 -9.83
C ARG A 34 -15.65 -0.36 -11.04
N VAL A 35 -16.12 0.88 -11.18
CA VAL A 35 -16.97 1.28 -12.31
C VAL A 35 -16.22 1.16 -13.64
N TRP A 36 -14.93 1.47 -13.67
CA TRP A 36 -14.11 1.34 -14.87
C TRP A 36 -13.86 -0.12 -15.23
N VAL A 37 -13.57 -0.98 -14.24
CA VAL A 37 -13.45 -2.43 -14.47
C VAL A 37 -14.75 -3.00 -15.04
N ASP A 38 -15.90 -2.70 -14.41
CA ASP A 38 -17.19 -3.25 -14.84
C ASP A 38 -17.62 -2.78 -16.24
N ARG A 39 -17.15 -1.61 -16.70
CA ARG A 39 -17.41 -1.09 -18.05
C ARG A 39 -16.35 -1.52 -19.07
N GLY A 40 -15.20 -1.99 -18.62
CA GLY A 40 -14.05 -2.30 -19.46
C GLY A 40 -14.20 -3.67 -20.12
N ARG A 41 -14.20 -3.71 -21.46
CA ARG A 41 -14.29 -4.98 -22.21
C ARG A 41 -13.17 -5.98 -21.90
N PHE A 42 -12.01 -5.47 -21.51
CA PHE A 42 -10.79 -6.26 -21.29
C PHE A 42 -10.26 -6.13 -19.86
N LEU A 43 -11.10 -5.68 -18.92
CA LEU A 43 -10.72 -5.52 -17.53
C LEU A 43 -11.47 -6.53 -16.69
N GLU A 44 -10.74 -7.38 -15.98
CA GLU A 44 -11.30 -8.38 -15.10
C GLU A 44 -10.48 -8.46 -13.82
N MET A 45 -11.17 -8.31 -12.68
CA MET A 45 -10.58 -8.46 -11.36
C MET A 45 -10.86 -9.85 -10.82
N ALA A 46 -9.94 -10.41 -10.03
CA ALA A 46 -10.20 -11.64 -9.30
C ALA A 46 -11.44 -11.47 -8.39
N PRO A 47 -12.48 -12.33 -8.54
CA PRO A 47 -13.80 -12.07 -7.96
C PRO A 47 -13.83 -12.12 -6.42
N GLN A 48 -12.85 -12.78 -5.79
CA GLN A 48 -12.76 -12.92 -4.33
C GLN A 48 -11.75 -11.95 -3.70
N LEU A 49 -11.08 -11.12 -4.50
CA LEU A 49 -10.04 -10.23 -4.02
C LEU A 49 -10.62 -8.90 -3.54
N THR A 50 -10.46 -8.63 -2.26
CA THR A 50 -10.74 -7.32 -1.67
C THR A 50 -9.53 -6.41 -1.83
N ILE A 51 -9.68 -5.32 -2.59
CA ILE A 51 -8.66 -4.27 -2.71
C ILE A 51 -8.86 -3.24 -1.61
N ILE A 52 -7.82 -3.05 -0.79
CA ILE A 52 -7.77 -2.01 0.23
C ILE A 52 -6.88 -0.88 -0.29
N PRO A 53 -7.43 0.32 -0.52
CA PRO A 53 -6.64 1.44 -0.99
C PRO A 53 -5.79 2.01 0.15
N GLY A 54 -4.52 2.25 -0.13
CA GLY A 54 -3.58 2.99 0.72
C GLY A 54 -2.93 4.13 -0.05
N ILE A 55 -2.47 5.15 0.67
CA ILE A 55 -1.66 6.25 0.15
C ILE A 55 -0.34 6.22 0.92
N GLY A 56 0.76 6.48 0.23
CA GLY A 56 2.09 6.54 0.86
C GLY A 56 2.08 7.54 2.02
N LEU A 57 2.79 7.22 3.10
CA LEU A 57 2.79 8.02 4.34
C LEU A 57 3.27 9.44 4.10
N TRP A 58 4.18 9.66 3.15
CA TRP A 58 4.66 11.00 2.85
C TRP A 58 3.59 11.78 2.09
N HIS A 59 2.95 11.15 1.11
CA HIS A 59 1.91 11.75 0.28
C HIS A 59 0.60 12.02 1.01
N VAL A 60 0.18 11.13 1.90
CA VAL A 60 -1.14 11.23 2.56
C VAL A 60 -1.28 12.51 3.39
N HIS A 61 -0.18 13.07 3.91
CA HIS A 61 -0.19 14.34 4.63
C HIS A 61 -0.47 15.57 3.73
N GLY A 62 -0.31 15.44 2.41
CA GLY A 62 -0.69 16.45 1.43
C GLY A 62 -2.17 16.40 1.02
N HIS A 63 -2.92 15.43 1.54
CA HIS A 63 -4.35 15.26 1.27
C HIS A 63 -5.20 15.90 2.39
N GLN A 64 -6.52 15.97 2.18
CA GLN A 64 -7.46 16.35 3.24
C GLN A 64 -7.34 15.43 4.47
N ASP A 65 -7.63 15.95 5.66
CA ASP A 65 -7.40 15.25 6.94
C ASP A 65 -8.07 13.86 7.01
N SER A 66 -9.27 13.72 6.46
CA SER A 66 -9.98 12.44 6.41
C SER A 66 -9.25 11.36 5.59
N CYS A 67 -8.37 11.74 4.66
CA CYS A 67 -7.53 10.80 3.93
C CYS A 67 -6.45 10.17 4.82
N TYR A 68 -5.93 10.91 5.80
CA TYR A 68 -4.89 10.39 6.69
C TYR A 68 -5.36 9.13 7.42
N VAL A 69 -6.50 9.22 8.08
CA VAL A 69 -6.99 8.10 8.89
C VAL A 69 -7.45 6.91 8.02
N ARG A 70 -7.92 7.21 6.80
CA ARG A 70 -8.49 6.22 5.88
C ARG A 70 -7.49 5.52 4.98
N TYR A 71 -6.41 6.19 4.57
CA TYR A 71 -5.47 5.65 3.58
C TYR A 71 -4.04 5.52 4.10
N ALA A 72 -3.68 6.15 5.23
CA ALA A 72 -2.35 5.96 5.79
C ALA A 72 -2.17 4.50 6.22
N SER A 73 -1.00 3.95 5.89
CA SER A 73 -0.64 2.56 6.15
C SER A 73 -0.74 2.18 7.63
N ASN A 74 -0.43 3.11 8.53
CA ASN A 74 -0.44 2.90 9.98
C ASN A 74 -1.81 2.47 10.52
N PHE A 75 -2.90 2.78 9.80
CA PHE A 75 -4.26 2.44 10.22
C PHE A 75 -4.84 1.24 9.46
N ILE A 76 -4.14 0.69 8.47
CA ILE A 76 -4.64 -0.46 7.71
C ILE A 76 -4.24 -1.75 8.43
N GLU A 77 -5.24 -2.53 8.83
CA GLU A 77 -4.98 -3.79 9.52
C GLU A 77 -4.27 -4.81 8.62
N GLY A 78 -3.20 -5.41 9.13
CA GLY A 78 -2.51 -6.55 8.52
C GLY A 78 -1.31 -6.20 7.63
N ILE A 79 -1.05 -4.92 7.33
CA ILE A 79 0.09 -4.53 6.49
C ILE A 79 1.39 -4.26 7.26
N GLY A 80 1.28 -4.12 8.59
CA GLY A 80 2.40 -3.74 9.44
C GLY A 80 2.85 -2.29 9.23
N ARG A 81 4.04 -1.95 9.74
CA ARG A 81 4.58 -0.59 9.64
C ARG A 81 5.40 -0.43 8.35
N ILE A 82 4.75 0.10 7.32
CA ILE A 82 5.35 0.38 6.01
C ILE A 82 5.08 1.82 5.59
N ASP A 83 5.96 2.43 4.83
CA ASP A 83 5.78 3.79 4.29
C ASP A 83 4.81 3.82 3.10
N GLY A 84 4.77 2.77 2.28
CA GLY A 84 4.01 2.77 1.03
C GLY A 84 4.74 3.44 -0.14
N GLU A 85 5.99 3.88 0.03
CA GLU A 85 6.78 4.69 -0.93
C GLU A 85 7.78 3.84 -1.74
N ILE A 86 7.44 2.57 -1.98
CA ILE A 86 8.37 1.59 -2.54
C ILE A 86 8.78 1.96 -3.97
N MET A 87 7.86 2.47 -4.78
CA MET A 87 8.12 2.75 -6.20
C MET A 87 9.10 3.91 -6.37
N GLU A 88 8.89 5.02 -5.67
CA GLU A 88 9.74 6.20 -5.77
C GLU A 88 11.17 5.93 -5.29
N THR A 89 11.30 5.19 -4.19
CA THR A 89 12.62 4.79 -3.66
C THR A 89 13.39 3.93 -4.67
N LEU A 90 12.71 3.07 -5.43
CA LEU A 90 13.34 2.28 -6.49
C LEU A 90 13.70 3.16 -7.71
N TRP A 91 12.85 4.11 -8.07
CA TRP A 91 13.11 5.04 -9.17
C TRP A 91 14.23 6.03 -8.87
N ALA A 92 14.57 6.27 -7.60
CA ALA A 92 15.74 7.08 -7.26
C ALA A 92 17.04 6.54 -7.90
N GLN A 93 17.13 5.24 -8.18
CA GLN A 93 18.26 4.65 -8.92
C GLN A 93 18.33 5.10 -10.37
N LEU A 94 17.19 5.44 -10.98
CA LEU A 94 17.12 5.94 -12.36
C LEU A 94 17.71 7.34 -12.50
N ASN A 95 17.83 8.11 -11.41
CA ASN A 95 18.48 9.42 -11.43
C ASN A 95 19.94 9.35 -11.89
N LEU A 96 20.61 8.18 -11.74
CA LEU A 96 21.97 7.97 -12.23
C LEU A 96 22.04 7.85 -13.76
N ILE A 97 21.03 7.24 -14.37
CA ILE A 97 21.00 6.95 -15.82
C ILE A 97 20.28 8.06 -16.59
N SER A 98 19.34 8.75 -15.95
CA SER A 98 18.55 9.81 -16.57
C SER A 98 19.40 10.86 -17.31
N PRO A 99 20.51 11.40 -16.74
CA PRO A 99 21.38 12.33 -17.47
C PRO A 99 22.04 11.73 -18.72
N ALA A 100 22.47 10.47 -18.65
CA ALA A 100 23.06 9.78 -19.80
C ALA A 100 22.02 9.54 -20.91
N ALA A 101 20.76 9.30 -20.51
CA ALA A 101 19.66 9.07 -21.43
C ALA A 101 19.12 10.35 -22.10
N GLN A 102 19.42 11.54 -21.58
CA GLN A 102 18.94 12.82 -22.12
C GLN A 102 19.47 13.14 -23.52
N GLY A 103 20.69 12.73 -23.85
CA GLY A 103 21.31 12.95 -25.16
C GLY A 103 20.87 11.93 -26.23
N MET A 104 20.08 10.93 -25.86
CA MET A 104 19.65 9.86 -26.75
C MET A 104 18.46 10.28 -27.61
N SER A 105 18.27 9.60 -28.75
CA SER A 105 17.03 9.73 -29.50
C SER A 105 15.84 9.22 -28.67
N SER A 106 14.63 9.75 -28.89
CA SER A 106 13.46 9.38 -28.07
C SER A 106 13.18 7.86 -28.01
N PRO A 107 13.32 7.08 -29.10
CA PRO A 107 13.17 5.62 -29.01
C PRO A 107 14.24 4.99 -28.11
N HIS A 108 15.50 5.38 -28.29
CA HIS A 108 16.61 4.82 -27.54
C HIS A 108 16.57 5.21 -26.06
N GLN A 109 16.14 6.44 -25.75
CA GLN A 109 15.90 6.90 -24.38
C GLN A 109 14.88 6.01 -23.66
N LYS A 110 13.75 5.69 -24.31
CA LYS A 110 12.71 4.82 -23.76
C LYS A 110 13.24 3.42 -23.51
N GLU A 111 13.89 2.82 -24.50
CA GLU A 111 14.50 1.48 -24.37
C GLU A 111 15.53 1.42 -23.23
N CYS A 112 16.36 2.46 -23.09
CA CYS A 112 17.34 2.55 -22.02
C CYS A 112 16.67 2.58 -20.64
N LEU A 113 15.64 3.42 -20.45
CA LEU A 113 14.90 3.49 -19.20
C LEU A 113 14.14 2.20 -18.89
N ASP A 114 13.47 1.61 -19.89
CA ASP A 114 12.75 0.35 -19.75
C ASP A 114 13.68 -0.80 -19.37
N TYR A 115 14.88 -0.85 -19.96
CA TYR A 115 15.90 -1.85 -19.59
C TYR A 115 16.28 -1.74 -18.11
N GLN A 116 16.52 -0.51 -17.62
CA GLN A 116 16.90 -0.28 -16.23
C GLN A 116 15.77 -0.56 -15.24
N MET A 117 14.53 -0.21 -15.60
CA MET A 117 13.34 -0.56 -14.82
C MET A 117 13.14 -2.09 -14.76
N ASN A 118 13.36 -2.79 -15.88
CA ASN A 118 13.27 -4.24 -15.94
C ASN A 118 14.36 -4.92 -15.11
N ASP A 119 15.60 -4.44 -15.14
CA ASP A 119 16.67 -4.95 -14.27
C ASP A 119 16.33 -4.76 -12.78
N SER A 120 15.80 -3.60 -12.41
CA SER A 120 15.34 -3.32 -11.04
C SER A 120 14.22 -4.29 -10.61
N ASN A 121 13.23 -4.53 -11.49
CA ASN A 121 12.16 -5.50 -11.25
C ASN A 121 12.70 -6.93 -11.09
N PHE A 122 13.62 -7.34 -11.96
CA PHE A 122 14.27 -8.65 -11.89
C PHE A 122 15.04 -8.83 -10.58
N CYS A 123 15.88 -7.84 -10.22
CA CYS A 123 16.61 -7.79 -8.95
C CYS A 123 15.67 -7.89 -7.75
N LYS A 124 14.53 -7.21 -7.78
CA LYS A 124 13.50 -7.30 -6.73
C LYS A 124 12.94 -8.71 -6.61
N MET A 125 12.59 -9.35 -7.73
CA MET A 125 12.07 -10.72 -7.75
C MET A 125 13.05 -11.72 -7.13
N ILE A 126 14.31 -11.73 -7.58
CA ILE A 126 15.30 -12.70 -7.09
C ILE A 126 15.71 -12.45 -5.62
N ARG A 127 15.66 -11.19 -5.16
CA ARG A 127 16.01 -10.82 -3.76
C ARG A 127 14.83 -10.94 -2.80
N MET A 128 13.60 -11.07 -3.30
CA MET A 128 12.38 -11.04 -2.50
C MET A 128 12.40 -12.05 -1.35
N LYS A 129 12.77 -13.31 -1.62
CA LYS A 129 12.87 -14.36 -0.60
C LYS A 129 13.78 -13.94 0.57
N ARG A 130 14.98 -13.47 0.27
CA ARG A 130 15.96 -13.04 1.28
C ARG A 130 15.43 -11.86 2.09
N THR A 131 14.85 -10.87 1.42
CA THR A 131 14.28 -9.67 2.06
C THR A 131 13.12 -10.03 2.98
N LEU A 132 12.20 -10.91 2.54
CA LEU A 132 11.05 -11.35 3.35
C LEU A 132 11.51 -12.14 4.58
N CYS A 133 12.44 -13.07 4.43
CA CYS A 133 12.98 -13.83 5.58
C CYS A 133 13.66 -12.91 6.60
N TRP A 134 14.40 -11.91 6.15
CA TRP A 134 15.04 -10.93 7.04
C TRP A 134 14.01 -10.04 7.73
N LYS A 135 13.05 -9.46 6.98
CA LYS A 135 11.96 -8.64 7.54
C LYS A 135 11.12 -9.41 8.55
N TYR A 136 10.83 -10.68 8.29
CA TYR A 136 10.11 -11.53 9.24
C TYR A 136 10.86 -11.69 10.57
N LYS A 137 12.17 -11.94 10.52
CA LYS A 137 13.00 -12.04 11.74
C LYS A 137 13.00 -10.73 12.53
N LEU A 138 13.14 -9.60 11.84
CA LEU A 138 13.05 -8.28 12.47
C LEU A 138 11.69 -8.04 13.12
N ALA A 139 10.60 -8.30 12.39
CA ALA A 139 9.25 -8.14 12.90
C ALA A 139 9.03 -8.99 14.15
N ARG A 140 9.46 -10.26 14.13
CA ARG A 140 9.36 -11.17 15.27
C ARG A 140 10.12 -10.64 16.49
N ASN A 141 11.32 -10.09 16.30
CA ASN A 141 12.09 -9.51 17.39
C ASN A 141 11.43 -8.22 17.95
N GLY A 142 10.79 -7.43 17.08
CA GLY A 142 10.08 -6.21 17.44
C GLY A 142 8.78 -6.42 18.23
N ILE A 143 8.24 -7.64 18.28
CA ILE A 143 7.02 -7.97 19.03
C ILE A 143 7.19 -7.65 20.51
N SER A 144 8.32 -8.05 21.11
CA SER A 144 8.54 -7.86 22.55
C SER A 144 8.57 -6.38 22.93
N GLU A 145 9.27 -5.56 22.15
CA GLU A 145 9.38 -4.12 22.39
C GLU A 145 8.05 -3.41 22.16
N SER A 146 7.37 -3.72 21.06
CA SER A 146 6.08 -3.12 20.71
C SER A 146 4.99 -3.52 21.71
N GLY A 147 5.01 -4.77 22.18
CA GLY A 147 4.12 -5.27 23.23
C GLY A 147 4.32 -4.49 24.54
N LYS A 148 5.55 -4.35 25.01
CA LYS A 148 5.84 -3.56 26.23
C LYS A 148 5.43 -2.09 26.12
N ALA A 149 5.51 -1.51 24.92
CA ALA A 149 5.04 -0.15 24.68
C ALA A 149 3.51 -0.07 24.70
N PHE A 150 2.84 -1.05 24.07
CA PHE A 150 1.40 -1.17 24.08
C PHE A 150 0.85 -1.39 25.50
N ASP A 151 1.41 -2.34 26.26
CA ASP A 151 0.97 -2.65 27.63
C ASP A 151 1.04 -1.42 28.53
N ARG A 152 2.13 -0.62 28.42
CA ARG A 152 2.27 0.64 29.17
C ARG A 152 1.20 1.66 28.83
N LEU A 153 0.81 1.76 27.56
CA LEU A 153 -0.26 2.67 27.12
C LEU A 153 -1.64 2.14 27.54
N ASP A 154 -1.85 0.82 27.43
CA ASP A 154 -3.08 0.18 27.81
C ASP A 154 -3.32 0.28 29.32
N GLU A 155 -2.33 0.01 30.17
CA GLU A 155 -2.43 0.14 31.62
C GLU A 155 -2.78 1.56 32.09
N ALA A 156 -2.34 2.58 31.36
CA ALA A 156 -2.65 3.98 31.66
C ALA A 156 -4.10 4.38 31.32
N ALA A 157 -4.79 3.60 30.47
CA ALA A 157 -6.13 3.93 30.01
C ALA A 157 -7.24 3.37 30.94
N PRO A 158 -8.29 4.15 31.26
CA PRO A 158 -9.49 3.64 31.94
C PRO A 158 -10.22 2.54 31.16
N ALA A 159 -10.73 1.52 31.85
CA ALA A 159 -11.39 0.36 31.22
C ALA A 159 -12.60 0.71 30.32
N HIS A 160 -13.36 1.75 30.67
CA HIS A 160 -14.50 2.20 29.86
C HIS A 160 -14.04 2.77 28.51
N LEU A 161 -12.96 3.57 28.50
CA LEU A 161 -12.38 4.13 27.28
C LEU A 161 -11.79 3.05 26.39
N LYS A 162 -11.12 2.03 26.95
CA LYS A 162 -10.63 0.88 26.17
C LYS A 162 -11.76 0.21 25.40
N THR A 163 -12.86 -0.07 26.09
CA THR A 163 -14.03 -0.74 25.49
C THR A 163 -14.63 0.11 24.38
N GLU A 164 -14.76 1.41 24.62
CA GLU A 164 -15.27 2.36 23.65
C GLU A 164 -14.36 2.49 22.42
N TRP A 165 -13.05 2.68 22.62
CA TRP A 165 -12.09 2.84 21.53
C TRP A 165 -11.98 1.59 20.66
N LEU A 166 -11.97 0.39 21.26
CA LEU A 166 -11.98 -0.87 20.51
C LEU A 166 -13.27 -1.04 19.70
N ALA A 167 -14.42 -0.61 20.24
CA ALA A 167 -15.68 -0.65 19.49
C ALA A 167 -15.65 0.33 18.31
N ARG A 168 -15.17 1.56 18.52
CA ARG A 168 -15.01 2.58 17.48
C ARG A 168 -14.03 2.16 16.39
N GLU A 169 -12.89 1.58 16.78
CA GLU A 169 -11.89 1.07 15.84
C GLU A 169 -12.48 -0.01 14.94
N ARG A 170 -13.17 -1.01 15.50
CA ARG A 170 -13.81 -2.08 14.71
C ARG A 170 -14.81 -1.52 13.71
N ILE A 171 -15.63 -0.55 14.14
CA ILE A 171 -16.58 0.12 13.25
C ILE A 171 -15.80 0.79 12.11
N ALA A 172 -14.80 1.62 12.42
CA ALA A 172 -14.01 2.34 11.43
C ALA A 172 -13.28 1.40 10.45
N GLN A 173 -12.76 0.26 10.91
CA GLN A 173 -12.14 -0.72 10.03
C GLN A 173 -13.15 -1.39 9.10
N SER A 174 -14.34 -1.73 9.60
CA SER A 174 -15.39 -2.37 8.81
C SER A 174 -15.99 -1.45 7.75
N SER A 175 -16.12 -0.15 8.05
CA SER A 175 -16.69 0.85 7.16
C SER A 175 -15.66 1.50 6.24
N ARG A 176 -14.35 1.30 6.46
CA ARG A 176 -13.23 1.88 5.69
C ARG A 176 -13.43 1.81 4.17
N LEU A 177 -13.95 0.70 3.65
CA LEU A 177 -14.16 0.50 2.21
C LEU A 177 -15.42 1.18 1.67
N ASN A 178 -16.47 1.28 2.50
CA ASN A 178 -17.83 1.58 2.04
C ASN A 178 -18.30 3.00 2.39
N ASP A 179 -17.77 3.62 3.45
CA ASP A 179 -18.24 4.92 3.94
C ASP A 179 -17.10 5.95 3.96
N PRO A 180 -17.19 7.04 3.17
CA PRO A 180 -16.23 8.14 3.21
C PRO A 180 -16.22 8.98 4.49
N SER A 181 -17.25 8.89 5.32
CA SER A 181 -17.42 9.68 6.55
C SER A 181 -17.05 8.92 7.82
N ALA A 182 -16.69 7.65 7.71
CA ALA A 182 -16.27 6.85 8.85
C ALA A 182 -14.86 7.24 9.31
N GLU A 183 -14.79 8.26 10.16
CA GLU A 183 -13.57 8.67 10.84
C GLU A 183 -13.48 8.02 12.23
N PRO A 184 -12.32 7.47 12.61
CA PRO A 184 -11.91 7.45 14.01
C PRO A 184 -11.77 8.92 14.45
N LEU A 185 -12.80 9.45 15.11
CA LEU A 185 -12.78 10.80 15.66
C LEU A 185 -11.63 10.94 16.66
N GLN A 186 -10.86 12.03 16.51
CA GLN A 186 -9.77 12.47 17.39
C GLN A 186 -10.22 12.61 18.85
#